data_AF-A0A926AEN6-F1
#
_entry.id   AF-A0A926AEN6-F1
#
_cell.length_a   1.000
_cell.length_b   1.000
_cell.length_c   1.000
_cell.angle_alpha   90.00
_cell.angle_beta   90.00
_cell.angle_gamma   90.00
#
_symmetry.space_group_name_H-M   'P 1'
#
loop_
_entity.id
_entity.type
_entity.pdbx_description
1 polymer ?
#
loop_
_entity_poly.entity_id
_entity_poly.type
_entity_poly.pdbx_seq_one_letter_code
_entity_poly.pdbx_strand_id
1 'polypeptide(L)'
;LGLIFITKATAYLMAGVVVVGVLIDSFIRANNHKLSVLNIRRLAFSLMVLVLPALMLGGIWWLRNFSVYGFPDFLGLRAHDAVVVGQLRTADYIAQLGSTGAYLGEAARITFYSFWGMFGWQALPLVGATVGWVYPAVGVLVVVAVLGWGITLARRENDPANRGAWLVLGLTVVLAVAQYVYYNTAFVQFQGRYLFVALIPFSLWLNLGLDAWRRMLLGRWAWSRWVLPLAWLLLAIFDVWLLWRVIVPNLTPLA
;
A
#
# COMPACT_ATOMS: atom_id res chain seq x y z
N LEU A 1 12.91 -7.06 -4.92
CA LEU A 1 12.18 -7.93 -5.87
C LEU A 1 12.26 -9.41 -5.50
N GLY A 2 13.45 -10.02 -5.36
CA GLY A 2 13.55 -11.44 -4.98
C GLY A 2 12.81 -11.81 -3.68
N LEU A 3 12.92 -10.98 -2.64
CA LEU A 3 12.16 -11.16 -1.40
C LEU A 3 10.64 -11.09 -1.58
N ILE A 4 10.15 -10.31 -2.55
CA ILE A 4 8.72 -10.24 -2.85
C ILE A 4 8.24 -11.58 -3.41
N PHE A 5 9.03 -12.18 -4.31
CA PHE A 5 8.69 -13.45 -4.93
C PHE A 5 8.57 -14.61 -3.93
N ILE A 6 9.31 -14.58 -2.84
CA ILE A 6 9.24 -15.63 -1.81
C ILE A 6 8.26 -15.33 -0.67
N THR A 7 7.75 -14.10 -0.54
CA THR A 7 6.93 -13.70 0.64
C THR A 7 5.44 -13.61 0.36
N LYS A 8 5.02 -12.89 -0.68
CA LYS A 8 3.60 -12.65 -0.94
C LYS A 8 3.29 -12.49 -2.42
N ALA A 9 2.36 -13.31 -2.91
CA ALA A 9 1.77 -13.19 -4.25
C ALA A 9 1.19 -11.79 -4.48
N THR A 10 0.62 -11.18 -3.44
CA THR A 10 0.02 -9.83 -3.45
C THR A 10 1.02 -8.68 -3.66
N ALA A 11 2.31 -8.94 -3.84
CA ALA A 11 3.28 -7.91 -4.17
C ALA A 11 3.95 -8.16 -5.53
N TYR A 12 3.59 -9.23 -6.25
CA TYR A 12 4.22 -9.59 -7.53
C TYR A 12 4.06 -8.49 -8.59
N LEU A 13 2.95 -7.76 -8.59
CA LEU A 13 2.73 -6.62 -9.50
C LEU A 13 3.78 -5.52 -9.33
N MET A 14 4.44 -5.43 -8.17
CA MET A 14 5.52 -4.47 -7.94
C MET A 14 6.77 -4.77 -8.77
N ALA A 15 6.96 -5.99 -9.25
CA ALA A 15 8.02 -6.28 -10.22
C ALA A 15 7.85 -5.45 -11.49
N GLY A 16 6.60 -5.32 -11.98
CA GLY A 16 6.28 -4.46 -13.12
C GLY A 16 6.56 -2.98 -12.84
N VAL A 17 6.23 -2.51 -11.63
CA VAL A 17 6.51 -1.11 -11.21
C VAL A 17 8.00 -0.80 -11.28
N VAL A 18 8.87 -1.69 -10.80
CA VAL A 18 10.31 -1.45 -10.83
C VAL A 18 10.83 -1.44 -12.28
N VAL A 19 10.34 -2.33 -13.14
CA VAL A 19 10.69 -2.31 -14.58
C VAL A 19 10.27 -0.99 -15.22
N VAL A 20 9.05 -0.53 -14.96
CA VAL A 20 8.55 0.78 -15.44
C VAL A 20 9.43 1.92 -14.92
N GLY A 21 9.84 1.89 -13.65
CA GLY A 21 10.75 2.88 -13.08
C GLY A 21 12.11 2.94 -13.80
N VAL A 22 12.70 1.80 -14.11
CA VAL A 22 13.96 1.70 -14.86
C VAL A 22 13.79 2.23 -16.30
N LEU A 23 12.67 1.92 -16.95
CA LEU A 23 12.36 2.42 -18.29
C LEU A 23 12.18 3.94 -18.31
N ILE A 24 11.50 4.49 -17.30
CA ILE A 24 11.30 5.93 -17.14
C ILE A 24 12.63 6.64 -16.89
N ASP A 25 13.46 6.15 -15.96
CA ASP A 25 14.78 6.73 -15.70
C ASP A 25 15.66 6.71 -16.95
N SER A 26 15.63 5.60 -17.70
CA SER A 26 16.35 5.46 -18.97
C SER A 26 15.86 6.46 -20.02
N PHE A 27 14.54 6.69 -20.11
CA PHE A 27 13.96 7.62 -21.06
C PHE A 27 14.24 9.09 -20.70
N ILE A 28 14.14 9.46 -19.42
CA ILE A 28 14.46 10.80 -18.93
C ILE A 28 15.95 11.13 -19.20
N ARG A 29 16.86 10.19 -18.90
CA ARG A 29 18.31 10.38 -19.12
C ARG A 29 18.71 10.41 -20.60
N ALA A 30 17.94 9.76 -21.46
CA ALA A 30 18.20 9.77 -22.91
C ALA A 30 17.97 11.15 -23.56
N ASN A 31 17.39 12.11 -22.83
CA ASN A 31 17.28 13.53 -23.17
C ASN A 31 16.91 13.79 -24.65
N ASN A 32 15.79 13.22 -25.10
CA ASN A 32 15.25 13.34 -26.47
C ASN A 32 16.16 12.90 -27.64
N HIS A 33 17.35 12.36 -27.39
CA HIS A 33 18.19 11.80 -28.45
C HIS A 33 17.82 10.34 -28.71
N LYS A 34 17.74 9.98 -30.00
CA LYS A 34 17.41 8.63 -30.51
C LYS A 34 18.09 7.54 -29.69
N LEU A 35 17.39 6.42 -29.46
CA LEU A 35 17.89 5.20 -28.82
C LEU A 35 19.26 4.77 -29.39
N SER A 36 20.34 5.24 -28.77
CA SER A 36 21.69 4.80 -29.09
C SER A 36 21.91 3.38 -28.58
N VAL A 37 22.76 2.60 -29.26
CA VAL A 37 23.21 1.27 -28.83
C VAL A 37 23.73 1.29 -27.38
N LEU A 38 24.37 2.41 -26.97
CA LEU A 38 24.87 2.58 -25.60
C LEU A 38 23.74 2.65 -24.57
N ASN A 39 22.61 3.28 -24.92
CA ASN A 39 21.44 3.39 -24.03
C ASN A 39 20.73 2.03 -23.90
N ILE A 40 20.66 1.26 -24.99
CA ILE A 40 20.09 -0.10 -24.96
C ILE A 40 20.94 -1.03 -24.10
N ARG A 41 22.27 -1.00 -24.23
CA ARG A 41 23.18 -1.79 -23.40
C ARG A 41 23.05 -1.45 -21.92
N ARG A 42 22.94 -0.16 -21.58
CA ARG A 42 22.75 0.29 -20.18
C ARG A 42 21.40 -0.13 -19.62
N LEU A 43 20.33 0.01 -20.40
CA LEU A 43 18.99 -0.46 -19.99
C LEU A 43 19.00 -1.98 -19.76
N ALA A 44 19.55 -2.74 -20.71
CA ALA A 44 19.68 -4.19 -20.59
C ALA A 44 20.49 -4.59 -19.35
N PHE A 45 21.62 -3.93 -19.09
CA PHE A 45 22.42 -4.17 -17.90
C PHE A 45 21.65 -3.82 -16.62
N SER A 46 20.95 -2.68 -16.58
CA SER A 46 20.16 -2.26 -15.41
C SER A 46 19.03 -3.24 -15.11
N LEU A 47 18.32 -3.70 -16.14
CA LEU A 47 17.30 -4.74 -16.01
C LEU A 47 17.92 -6.07 -15.58
N MET A 48 19.07 -6.47 -16.14
CA MET A 48 19.74 -7.72 -15.77
C MET A 48 20.17 -7.72 -14.30
N VAL A 49 20.81 -6.65 -13.82
CA VAL A 49 21.25 -6.51 -12.42
C VAL A 49 20.06 -6.56 -11.45
N LEU A 50 18.89 -6.11 -11.87
CA LEU A 50 17.68 -6.12 -11.07
C LEU A 50 16.94 -7.47 -11.11
N VAL A 51 16.72 -7.98 -12.31
CA VAL A 51 15.86 -9.15 -12.59
C VAL A 51 16.59 -10.44 -12.27
N LEU A 52 17.88 -10.56 -12.61
CA LEU A 52 18.61 -11.81 -12.43
C LEU A 52 18.68 -12.24 -10.95
N PRO A 53 19.09 -11.39 -9.99
CA PRO A 53 19.08 -11.79 -8.57
C PRO A 53 17.66 -12.06 -8.06
N ALA A 54 16.67 -11.33 -8.57
CA ALA A 54 15.28 -11.54 -8.19
C ALA A 54 14.76 -12.90 -8.66
N LEU A 55 15.06 -13.29 -9.90
CA LEU A 55 14.71 -14.60 -10.46
C LEU A 55 15.51 -15.73 -9.82
N MET A 56 16.78 -15.52 -9.46
CA MET A 56 17.55 -16.53 -8.73
C MET A 56 16.90 -16.83 -7.37
N LEU A 57 16.51 -15.79 -6.63
CA LEU A 57 15.85 -15.97 -5.32
C LEU A 57 14.42 -16.52 -5.46
N GLY A 58 13.61 -15.96 -6.36
CA GLY A 58 12.23 -16.39 -6.57
C GLY A 58 12.12 -17.77 -7.22
N GLY A 59 13.01 -18.04 -8.17
CA GLY A 59 13.05 -19.28 -8.94
C GLY A 59 13.31 -20.52 -8.09
N ILE A 60 14.15 -20.43 -7.05
CA ILE A 60 14.36 -21.52 -6.09
C ILE A 60 13.02 -21.92 -5.44
N TRP A 61 12.22 -20.91 -5.04
CA TRP A 61 10.92 -21.16 -4.42
C TRP A 61 9.88 -21.66 -5.43
N TRP A 62 9.89 -21.14 -6.65
CA TRP A 62 9.00 -21.60 -7.73
C TRP A 62 9.26 -23.05 -8.12
N LEU A 63 10.53 -23.47 -8.21
CA LEU A 63 10.91 -24.86 -8.46
C LEU A 63 10.42 -25.78 -7.34
N ARG A 64 10.58 -25.36 -6.07
CA ARG A 64 10.01 -26.07 -4.93
C ARG A 64 8.49 -26.16 -5.03
N ASN A 65 7.82 -25.11 -5.46
CA ASN A 65 6.36 -25.11 -5.60
C ASN A 65 5.89 -26.01 -6.75
N PHE A 66 6.61 -26.08 -7.86
CA PHE A 66 6.32 -27.05 -8.91
C PHE A 66 6.47 -28.50 -8.41
N SER A 67 7.49 -28.81 -7.61
CA SER A 67 7.67 -30.16 -7.08
C SER A 67 6.63 -30.54 -6.02
N VAL A 68 6.05 -29.57 -5.32
CA VAL A 68 5.10 -29.80 -4.21
C VAL A 68 3.64 -29.68 -4.65
N TYR A 69 3.28 -28.65 -5.42
CA TYR A 69 1.91 -28.37 -5.85
C TYR A 69 1.62 -28.83 -7.29
N GLY A 70 2.65 -29.26 -8.02
CA GLY A 70 2.55 -29.67 -9.42
C GLY A 70 2.62 -28.49 -10.39
N PHE A 71 2.96 -28.77 -11.65
CA PHE A 71 2.95 -27.79 -12.72
C PHE A 71 1.51 -27.51 -13.19
N PRO A 72 1.10 -26.25 -13.43
CA PRO A 72 1.87 -25.01 -13.42
C PRO A 72 1.75 -24.20 -12.11
N ASP A 73 1.44 -24.80 -10.95
CA ASP A 73 1.09 -24.09 -9.72
C ASP A 73 2.30 -23.57 -8.91
N PHE A 74 3.16 -22.77 -9.55
CA PHE A 74 4.36 -22.21 -8.92
C PHE A 74 4.07 -21.20 -7.81
N LEU A 75 2.86 -20.64 -7.77
CA LEU A 75 2.40 -19.74 -6.71
C LEU A 75 1.61 -20.47 -5.62
N GLY A 76 1.25 -21.75 -5.83
CA GLY A 76 0.39 -22.50 -4.92
C GLY A 76 -1.05 -21.98 -4.85
N LEU A 77 -1.52 -21.27 -5.87
CA LEU A 77 -2.87 -20.67 -5.89
C LEU A 77 -3.95 -21.73 -6.11
N ARG A 78 -3.68 -22.76 -6.92
CA ARG A 78 -4.65 -23.86 -7.11
C ARG A 78 -4.73 -24.73 -5.87
N ALA A 79 -3.58 -25.02 -5.25
CA ALA A 79 -3.52 -25.71 -3.97
C ALA A 79 -4.24 -24.90 -2.87
N HIS A 80 -4.07 -23.58 -2.83
CA HIS A 80 -4.83 -22.69 -1.96
C HIS A 80 -6.34 -22.83 -2.20
N ASP A 81 -6.80 -22.72 -3.45
CA ASP A 81 -8.23 -22.78 -3.76
C ASP A 81 -8.88 -24.13 -3.44
N ALA A 82 -8.10 -25.22 -3.48
CA ALA A 82 -8.56 -26.55 -3.11
C ALA A 82 -8.74 -26.76 -1.59
N VAL A 83 -7.94 -26.06 -0.77
CA VAL A 83 -7.96 -26.20 0.70
C VAL A 83 -8.86 -25.14 1.35
N VAL A 84 -9.07 -24.00 0.68
CA VAL A 84 -9.94 -22.92 1.15
C VAL A 84 -11.42 -23.29 0.92
N VAL A 85 -11.90 -24.19 1.77
CA VAL A 85 -13.31 -24.60 1.86
C VAL A 85 -13.95 -23.88 3.05
N GLY A 86 -15.12 -23.27 2.85
CA GLY A 86 -15.87 -22.56 3.90
C GLY A 86 -15.51 -21.07 4.08
N GLN A 87 -14.58 -20.53 3.28
CA GLN A 87 -14.33 -19.09 3.27
C GLN A 87 -15.47 -18.34 2.57
N LEU A 88 -15.93 -17.26 3.19
CA LEU A 88 -17.01 -16.42 2.68
C LEU A 88 -16.66 -15.84 1.30
N ARG A 89 -17.48 -16.19 0.30
CA ARG A 89 -17.37 -15.67 -1.07
C ARG A 89 -18.05 -14.32 -1.18
N THR A 90 -17.55 -13.49 -2.09
CA THR A 90 -18.11 -12.16 -2.36
C THR A 90 -19.57 -12.22 -2.80
N ALA A 91 -19.92 -13.16 -3.69
CA ALA A 91 -21.30 -13.32 -4.16
C ALA A 91 -22.27 -13.65 -3.01
N ASP A 92 -21.87 -14.58 -2.13
CA ASP A 92 -22.68 -14.99 -0.97
C ASP A 92 -22.89 -13.83 0.00
N TYR A 93 -21.85 -13.03 0.25
CA TYR A 93 -21.94 -11.89 1.16
C TYR A 93 -22.78 -10.75 0.59
N ILE A 94 -22.70 -10.48 -0.72
CA ILE A 94 -23.61 -9.54 -1.38
C ILE A 94 -25.06 -10.02 -1.25
N ALA A 95 -25.32 -11.32 -1.42
CA ALA A 95 -26.65 -11.89 -1.23
C ALA A 95 -27.15 -11.76 0.21
N GLN A 96 -26.28 -11.96 1.21
CA GLN A 96 -26.60 -11.75 2.64
C GLN A 96 -26.92 -10.30 2.98
N LEU A 97 -26.18 -9.34 2.40
CA LEU A 97 -26.40 -7.91 2.62
C LEU A 97 -27.58 -7.35 1.81
N GLY A 98 -28.07 -8.10 0.81
CA GLY A 98 -29.18 -7.71 -0.05
C GLY A 98 -28.88 -6.59 -1.05
N SER A 99 -27.67 -6.02 -1.08
CA SER A 99 -27.27 -5.04 -2.10
C SER A 99 -25.75 -4.90 -2.26
N THR A 100 -25.32 -4.61 -3.49
CA THR A 100 -23.92 -4.25 -3.78
C THR A 100 -23.52 -2.93 -3.10
N GLY A 101 -24.46 -2.00 -2.89
CA GLY A 101 -24.20 -0.75 -2.18
C GLY A 101 -23.80 -0.98 -0.72
N ALA A 102 -24.54 -1.83 -0.01
CA ALA A 102 -24.21 -2.22 1.37
C ALA A 102 -22.85 -2.94 1.43
N TYR A 103 -22.56 -3.81 0.46
CA TYR A 103 -21.25 -4.46 0.35
C TYR A 103 -20.10 -3.45 0.22
N LEU A 104 -20.24 -2.44 -0.65
CA LEU A 104 -19.21 -1.41 -0.81
C LEU A 104 -19.05 -0.53 0.43
N GLY A 105 -20.15 -0.22 1.12
CA GLY A 105 -20.12 0.50 2.39
C GLY A 105 -19.36 -0.25 3.48
N GLU A 106 -19.66 -1.55 3.65
CA GLU A 106 -18.94 -2.42 4.58
C GLU A 106 -17.48 -2.61 4.18
N ALA A 107 -17.21 -2.79 2.87
CA ALA A 107 -15.86 -2.87 2.35
C ALA A 107 -15.05 -1.63 2.72
N ALA A 108 -15.57 -0.43 2.45
CA ALA A 108 -14.89 0.82 2.77
C ALA A 108 -14.68 0.97 4.29
N ARG A 109 -15.71 0.72 5.10
CA ARG A 109 -15.66 0.86 6.55
C ARG A 109 -14.64 -0.10 7.18
N ILE A 110 -14.75 -1.40 6.89
CA ILE A 110 -13.88 -2.42 7.48
C ILE A 110 -12.45 -2.24 6.98
N THR A 111 -12.24 -1.91 5.70
CA THR A 111 -10.90 -1.62 5.18
C THR A 111 -10.27 -0.43 5.88
N PHE A 112 -11.02 0.66 6.07
CA PHE A 112 -10.53 1.84 6.78
C PHE A 112 -10.13 1.50 8.22
N TYR A 113 -11.00 0.80 8.95
CA TYR A 113 -10.73 0.43 10.35
C TYR A 113 -9.51 -0.49 10.42
N SER A 114 -9.44 -1.47 9.52
CA SER A 114 -8.34 -2.43 9.43
C SER A 114 -7.02 -1.82 8.98
N PHE A 115 -7.05 -0.77 8.15
CA PHE A 115 -5.83 -0.09 7.73
C PHE A 115 -5.20 0.70 8.87
N TRP A 116 -6.03 1.35 9.71
CA TRP A 116 -5.56 2.28 10.74
C TRP A 116 -5.42 1.70 12.14
N GLY A 117 -6.18 0.66 12.50
CA GLY A 117 -6.12 0.12 13.85
C GLY A 117 -7.16 -0.94 14.14
N MET A 118 -7.19 -2.02 13.35
CA MET A 118 -7.90 -3.24 13.73
C MET A 118 -6.87 -4.33 13.91
N PHE A 119 -6.67 -4.76 15.15
CA PHE A 119 -5.58 -5.65 15.53
C PHE A 119 -6.04 -7.10 15.70
N GLY A 120 -5.05 -8.00 15.77
CA GLY A 120 -5.28 -9.44 15.76
C GLY A 120 -5.80 -9.93 14.40
N TRP A 121 -6.50 -11.05 14.40
CA TRP A 121 -7.15 -11.60 13.21
C TRP A 121 -8.48 -10.87 12.94
N GLN A 122 -8.43 -9.54 12.84
CA GLN A 122 -9.58 -8.62 12.80
C GLN A 122 -10.49 -8.70 14.05
N ALA A 123 -9.91 -9.03 15.21
CA ALA A 123 -10.68 -9.23 16.44
C ALA A 123 -10.85 -7.94 17.27
N LEU A 124 -9.88 -7.02 17.19
CA LEU A 124 -9.81 -5.87 18.08
C LEU A 124 -9.81 -4.55 17.29
N PRO A 125 -10.97 -4.03 16.90
CA PRO A 125 -11.08 -2.65 16.43
C PRO A 125 -10.88 -1.67 17.59
N LEU A 126 -10.27 -0.50 17.33
CA LEU A 126 -10.11 0.60 18.28
C LEU A 126 -11.44 1.32 18.55
N VAL A 127 -12.36 0.62 19.19
CA VAL A 127 -13.69 1.12 19.59
C VAL A 127 -13.80 1.19 21.12
N GLY A 128 -14.69 2.04 21.62
CA GLY A 128 -14.92 2.26 23.06
C GLY A 128 -14.61 3.68 23.52
N ALA A 129 -14.96 4.00 24.76
CA ALA A 129 -14.89 5.37 25.28
C ALA A 129 -13.48 5.98 25.23
N THR A 130 -12.43 5.16 25.45
CA THR A 130 -11.04 5.64 25.55
C THR A 130 -10.41 5.94 24.19
N VAL A 131 -10.76 5.19 23.14
CA VAL A 131 -10.08 5.23 21.83
C VAL A 131 -11.01 5.37 20.62
N GLY A 132 -12.32 5.43 20.82
CA GLY A 132 -13.30 5.54 19.73
C GLY A 132 -13.17 6.83 18.89
N TRP A 133 -12.46 7.83 19.40
CA TRP A 133 -12.14 9.07 18.67
C TRP A 133 -11.05 8.89 17.60
N VAL A 134 -10.27 7.79 17.63
CA VAL A 134 -9.13 7.58 16.73
C VAL A 134 -9.57 7.51 15.27
N TYR A 135 -10.58 6.68 14.95
CA TYR A 135 -11.07 6.56 13.58
C TYR A 135 -11.61 7.88 12.99
N PRO A 136 -12.49 8.64 13.65
CA PRO A 136 -12.92 9.93 13.12
C PRO A 136 -11.78 10.94 13.04
N ALA A 137 -10.85 10.98 14.00
CA ALA A 137 -9.70 11.88 13.95
C ALA A 137 -8.80 11.59 12.74
N VAL A 138 -8.51 10.31 12.49
CA VAL A 138 -7.77 9.87 11.30
C VAL A 138 -8.55 10.16 10.01
N GLY A 139 -9.87 9.99 10.02
CA GLY A 139 -10.73 10.34 8.88
C GLY A 139 -10.62 11.82 8.52
N VAL A 140 -10.70 12.69 9.53
CA VAL A 140 -10.48 14.14 9.37
C VAL A 140 -9.07 14.42 8.85
N LEU A 141 -8.05 13.78 9.42
CA LEU A 141 -6.65 13.95 8.97
C LEU A 141 -6.48 13.61 7.48
N VAL A 142 -7.07 12.50 7.03
CA VAL A 142 -7.05 12.09 5.61
C VAL A 142 -7.77 13.12 4.75
N VAL A 143 -8.95 13.60 5.15
CA VAL A 143 -9.68 14.64 4.41
C VAL A 143 -8.87 15.94 4.32
N VAL A 144 -8.30 16.41 5.43
CA VAL A 144 -7.45 17.62 5.44
C VAL A 144 -6.26 17.44 4.51
N ALA A 145 -5.59 16.28 4.55
CA ALA A 145 -4.47 16.01 3.66
C ALA A 145 -4.89 16.00 2.18
N VAL A 146 -6.01 15.36 1.83
CA VAL A 146 -6.54 15.35 0.46
C VAL A 146 -6.85 16.77 -0.03
N LEU A 147 -7.50 17.59 0.81
CA LEU A 147 -7.77 18.99 0.47
C LEU A 147 -6.48 19.79 0.29
N GLY A 148 -5.47 19.55 1.13
CA GLY A 148 -4.17 20.20 1.02
C GLY A 148 -3.41 19.80 -0.25
N TRP A 149 -3.52 18.54 -0.66
CA TRP A 149 -2.98 18.07 -1.93
C TRP A 149 -3.63 18.80 -3.13
N GLY A 150 -4.94 19.09 -3.04
CA GLY A 150 -5.65 19.93 -4.01
C GLY A 150 -5.04 21.33 -4.15
N ILE A 151 -4.56 21.93 -3.05
CA ILE A 151 -3.86 23.23 -3.06
C ILE A 151 -2.54 23.11 -3.83
N THR A 152 -1.74 22.07 -3.58
CA THR A 152 -0.46 21.82 -4.28
C THR A 152 -0.66 21.68 -5.79
N LEU A 153 -1.71 20.95 -6.21
CA LEU A 153 -2.08 20.81 -7.62
C LEU A 153 -2.51 22.15 -8.24
N ALA A 154 -3.34 22.93 -7.54
CA ALA A 154 -3.81 24.23 -8.02
C ALA A 154 -2.66 25.24 -8.19
N ARG A 155 -1.64 25.16 -7.33
CA ARG A 155 -0.44 26.02 -7.40
C ARG A 155 0.59 25.57 -8.43
N ARG A 156 0.36 24.44 -9.11
CA ARG A 156 1.27 23.82 -10.08
C ARG A 156 2.70 23.66 -9.55
N GLU A 157 2.86 23.33 -8.27
CA GLU A 157 4.16 23.10 -7.64
C GLU A 157 4.85 21.80 -8.13
N ASN A 158 4.30 21.13 -9.16
CA ASN A 158 4.86 19.91 -9.71
C ASN A 158 6.04 20.22 -10.64
N ASP A 159 7.25 20.06 -10.10
CA ASP A 159 8.48 20.06 -10.87
C ASP A 159 8.45 18.95 -11.94
N PRO A 160 8.64 19.29 -13.24
CA PRO A 160 8.75 18.31 -14.32
C PRO A 160 9.80 17.21 -14.06
N ALA A 161 10.86 17.52 -13.30
CA ALA A 161 11.90 16.57 -12.92
C ALA A 161 11.34 15.40 -12.09
N ASN A 162 10.26 15.62 -11.33
CA ASN A 162 9.65 14.63 -10.44
C ASN A 162 8.52 13.82 -11.11
N ARG A 163 8.19 14.10 -12.37
CA ARG A 163 7.06 13.44 -13.07
C ARG A 163 7.21 11.92 -13.13
N GLY A 164 8.44 11.42 -13.33
CA GLY A 164 8.73 9.99 -13.33
C GLY A 164 8.46 9.33 -11.98
N ALA A 165 8.89 9.97 -10.89
CA ALA A 165 8.63 9.49 -9.53
C ALA A 165 7.12 9.45 -9.22
N TRP A 166 6.38 10.50 -9.59
CA TRP A 166 4.93 10.55 -9.40
C TRP A 166 4.19 9.45 -10.19
N LEU A 167 4.65 9.14 -11.40
CA LEU A 167 4.08 8.05 -12.19
C LEU A 167 4.33 6.70 -11.52
N VAL A 168 5.54 6.44 -11.03
CA VAL A 168 5.88 5.18 -10.31
C VAL A 168 5.06 5.05 -9.03
N LEU A 169 4.95 6.12 -8.23
CA LEU A 169 4.16 6.15 -7.01
C LEU A 169 2.66 5.96 -7.29
N GLY A 170 2.12 6.65 -8.30
CA GLY A 170 0.73 6.50 -8.72
C GLY A 170 0.42 5.10 -9.24
N LEU A 171 1.30 4.53 -10.06
CA LEU A 171 1.18 3.16 -10.55
C LEU A 171 1.23 2.15 -9.40
N THR A 172 2.06 2.37 -8.39
CA THR A 172 2.13 1.55 -7.17
C THR A 172 0.77 1.53 -6.46
N VAL A 173 0.15 2.69 -6.25
CA VAL A 173 -1.18 2.80 -5.63
C VAL A 173 -2.23 2.10 -6.48
N VAL A 174 -2.26 2.37 -7.79
CA VAL A 174 -3.25 1.79 -8.70
C VAL A 174 -3.15 0.26 -8.70
N LEU A 175 -1.96 -0.31 -8.81
CA LEU A 175 -1.78 -1.76 -8.82
C LEU A 175 -2.10 -2.39 -7.47
N ALA A 176 -1.75 -1.74 -6.35
CA ALA A 176 -2.11 -2.21 -5.02
C ALA A 176 -3.64 -2.23 -4.82
N VAL A 177 -4.33 -1.17 -5.23
CA VAL A 177 -5.80 -1.08 -5.17
C VAL A 177 -6.45 -2.07 -6.13
N ALA A 178 -5.99 -2.17 -7.37
CA ALA A 178 -6.53 -3.09 -8.37
C ALA A 178 -6.43 -4.55 -7.90
N GLN A 179 -5.30 -4.92 -7.30
CA GLN A 179 -5.12 -6.25 -6.76
C GLN A 179 -5.99 -6.50 -5.52
N TYR A 180 -6.13 -5.49 -4.65
CA TYR A 180 -7.05 -5.55 -3.51
C TYR A 180 -8.51 -5.76 -3.95
N VAL A 181 -8.95 -5.01 -4.97
CA VAL A 181 -10.28 -5.13 -5.57
C VAL A 181 -10.44 -6.52 -6.21
N TYR A 182 -9.46 -6.96 -7.00
CA TYR A 182 -9.47 -8.28 -7.64
C TYR A 182 -9.61 -9.41 -6.61
N TYR A 183 -8.88 -9.35 -5.50
CA TYR A 183 -9.01 -10.38 -4.46
C TYR A 183 -10.40 -10.40 -3.83
N ASN A 184 -11.00 -9.21 -3.66
CA ASN A 184 -12.36 -9.03 -3.13
C ASN A 184 -13.48 -9.28 -4.14
N THR A 185 -13.20 -9.69 -5.38
CA THR A 185 -14.25 -10.21 -6.27
C THR A 185 -14.53 -11.69 -6.03
N ALA A 186 -13.55 -12.43 -5.51
CA ALA A 186 -13.66 -13.86 -5.25
C ALA A 186 -13.97 -14.16 -3.76
N PHE A 187 -13.30 -13.47 -2.85
CA PHE A 187 -13.37 -13.74 -1.41
C PHE A 187 -13.51 -12.45 -0.60
N VAL A 188 -14.32 -12.48 0.46
CA VAL A 188 -14.49 -11.31 1.34
C VAL A 188 -13.26 -11.14 2.21
N GLN A 189 -12.44 -10.14 1.89
CA GLN A 189 -11.12 -9.91 2.46
C GLN A 189 -10.86 -8.42 2.62
N PHE A 190 -11.73 -7.75 3.38
CA PHE A 190 -11.69 -6.31 3.65
C PHE A 190 -10.58 -5.90 4.62
N GLN A 191 -9.35 -6.31 4.33
CA GLN A 191 -8.22 -6.12 5.21
C GLN A 191 -7.30 -5.03 4.65
N GLY A 192 -7.15 -3.95 5.41
CA GLY A 192 -6.28 -2.82 5.03
C GLY A 192 -4.83 -3.23 4.79
N ARG A 193 -4.36 -4.32 5.41
CA ARG A 193 -3.00 -4.86 5.23
C ARG A 193 -2.66 -5.24 3.78
N TYR A 194 -3.66 -5.51 2.93
CA TYR A 194 -3.42 -5.78 1.51
C TYR A 194 -2.99 -4.52 0.75
N LEU A 195 -3.27 -3.33 1.29
CA LEU A 195 -2.86 -2.04 0.74
C LEU A 195 -1.51 -1.56 1.28
N PHE A 196 -0.83 -2.31 2.15
CA PHE A 196 0.47 -1.89 2.71
C PHE A 196 1.59 -1.77 1.66
N VAL A 197 1.41 -2.38 0.50
CA VAL A 197 2.28 -2.16 -0.66
C VAL A 197 2.27 -0.68 -1.09
N ALA A 198 1.15 0.02 -0.88
CA ALA A 198 1.00 1.44 -1.14
C ALA A 198 1.26 2.34 0.08
N LEU A 199 1.84 1.82 1.18
CA LEU A 199 2.09 2.61 2.39
C LEU A 199 3.01 3.81 2.13
N ILE A 200 4.08 3.60 1.37
CA ILE A 200 5.03 4.66 0.99
C ILE A 200 4.32 5.78 0.21
N PRO A 201 3.66 5.53 -0.94
CA PRO A 201 2.98 6.60 -1.66
C PRO A 201 1.87 7.26 -0.85
N PHE A 202 1.11 6.51 -0.05
CA PHE A 202 0.11 7.09 0.84
C PHE A 202 0.72 8.02 1.88
N SER A 203 1.83 7.63 2.51
CA SER A 203 2.53 8.46 3.49
C SER A 203 3.06 9.76 2.87
N LEU A 204 3.55 9.71 1.63
CA LEU A 204 4.03 10.89 0.90
C LEU A 204 2.89 11.84 0.58
N TRP A 205 1.77 11.33 0.03
CA TRP A 205 0.59 12.15 -0.25
C TRP A 205 0.00 12.77 1.02
N LEU A 206 -0.09 12.00 2.10
CA LEU A 206 -0.56 12.50 3.39
C LEU A 206 0.31 13.65 3.88
N ASN A 207 1.63 13.47 3.87
CA ASN A 207 2.59 14.49 4.32
C ASN A 207 2.56 15.74 3.45
N LEU A 208 2.57 15.59 2.13
CA LEU A 208 2.59 16.74 1.22
C LEU A 208 1.29 17.53 1.26
N GLY A 209 0.15 16.85 1.43
CA GLY A 209 -1.13 17.52 1.63
C GLY A 209 -1.15 18.35 2.91
N LEU A 210 -0.68 17.80 4.03
CA LEU A 210 -0.55 18.54 5.28
C LEU A 210 0.51 19.66 5.21
N ASP A 211 1.60 19.44 4.47
CA ASP A 211 2.66 20.43 4.25
C ASP A 211 2.15 21.63 3.47
N ALA A 212 1.22 21.43 2.52
CA ALA A 212 0.57 22.51 1.80
C ALA A 212 -0.19 23.47 2.73
N TRP A 213 -0.95 22.92 3.69
CA TRP A 213 -1.61 23.71 4.73
C TRP A 213 -0.61 24.42 5.63
N ARG A 214 0.44 23.72 6.08
CA ARG A 214 1.51 24.34 6.88
C ARG A 214 2.13 25.53 6.15
N ARG A 215 2.51 25.38 4.88
CA ARG A 215 3.09 26.46 4.08
C ARG A 215 2.11 27.63 3.94
N MET A 216 0.83 27.35 3.71
CA MET A 216 -0.17 28.40 3.54
C MET A 216 -0.43 29.19 4.82
N LEU A 217 -0.54 28.52 5.98
CA LEU A 217 -0.93 29.14 7.24
C LEU A 217 0.27 29.66 8.05
N LEU A 218 1.38 28.92 8.01
CA LEU A 218 2.54 29.12 8.89
C LEU A 218 3.85 29.31 8.12
N GLY A 219 3.82 29.34 6.78
CA GLY A 219 5.03 29.38 5.93
C GLY A 219 5.90 30.62 6.14
N ARG A 220 5.33 31.70 6.69
CA ARG A 220 6.08 32.90 7.10
C ARG A 220 7.11 32.63 8.21
N TRP A 221 6.96 31.55 8.97
CA TRP A 221 7.78 31.26 10.15
C TRP A 221 8.69 30.06 9.90
N ALA A 222 10.00 30.26 10.01
CA ALA A 222 11.01 29.23 9.70
C ALA A 222 10.88 27.97 10.57
N TRP A 223 10.42 28.10 11.81
CA TRP A 223 10.22 26.97 12.72
C TRP A 223 9.06 26.06 12.28
N SER A 224 8.14 26.54 11.43
CA SER A 224 6.95 25.77 11.01
C SER A 224 7.32 24.42 10.39
N ARG A 225 8.50 24.31 9.76
CA ARG A 225 9.01 23.05 9.15
C ARG A 225 9.04 21.87 10.12
N TRP A 226 9.08 22.12 11.42
CA TRP A 226 9.10 21.10 12.47
C TRP A 226 7.71 20.67 12.94
N VAL A 227 6.64 21.39 12.58
CA VAL A 227 5.26 21.09 13.03
C VAL A 227 4.85 19.66 12.65
N LEU A 228 5.04 19.26 11.40
CA LEU A 228 4.66 17.92 10.94
C LEU A 228 5.54 16.82 11.55
N PRO A 229 6.90 16.92 11.53
CA PRO A 229 7.74 15.96 12.23
C PRO A 229 7.38 15.77 13.71
N LEU A 230 7.10 16.87 14.43
CA LEU A 230 6.70 16.80 15.85
C LEU A 230 5.32 16.16 16.01
N ALA A 231 4.35 16.47 15.14
CA ALA A 231 3.03 15.83 15.17
C ALA A 231 3.14 14.31 14.95
N TRP A 232 3.96 13.86 13.99
CA TRP A 232 4.20 12.43 13.77
C TRP A 232 4.93 11.77 14.93
N LEU A 233 5.88 12.47 15.58
CA LEU A 233 6.54 11.97 16.77
C LEU A 233 5.56 11.75 17.93
N LEU A 234 4.62 12.69 18.13
CA LEU A 234 3.56 12.54 19.13
C LEU A 234 2.64 11.35 18.82
N LEU A 235 2.31 11.12 17.55
CA LEU A 235 1.55 9.94 17.13
C LEU A 235 2.34 8.65 17.36
N ALA A 236 3.65 8.63 17.13
CA ALA A 236 4.48 7.47 17.44
C ALA A 236 4.50 7.15 18.95
N ILE A 237 4.52 8.18 19.81
CA ILE A 237 4.39 8.01 21.27
C ILE A 237 3.00 7.46 21.61
N PHE A 238 1.96 7.98 20.96
CA PHE A 238 0.59 7.49 21.12
C PHE A 238 0.45 6.02 20.68
N ASP A 239 1.12 5.59 19.62
CA ASP A 239 1.13 4.19 19.17
C ASP A 239 1.77 3.26 20.22
N VAL A 240 2.84 3.71 20.87
CA VAL A 240 3.45 2.97 22.01
C VAL A 240 2.48 2.87 23.18
N TRP A 241 1.78 3.95 23.50
CA TRP A 241 0.74 3.94 24.53
C TRP A 241 -0.41 2.99 24.18
N LEU A 242 -0.90 3.03 22.94
CA LEU A 242 -1.94 2.13 22.43
C LEU A 242 -1.51 0.67 22.57
N LEU A 243 -0.28 0.36 22.19
CA LEU A 243 0.27 -1.00 22.31
C LEU A 243 0.19 -1.49 23.76
N TRP A 244 0.69 -0.70 24.70
CA TRP A 244 0.78 -1.10 26.11
C TRP A 244 -0.54 -1.08 26.86
N ARG A 245 -1.43 -0.12 26.57
CA ARG A 245 -2.64 0.11 27.35
C ARG A 245 -3.90 -0.46 26.73
N VAL A 246 -3.91 -0.68 25.42
CA VAL A 246 -5.10 -1.11 24.68
C VAL A 246 -4.86 -2.44 24.01
N ILE A 247 -3.81 -2.58 23.20
CA ILE A 247 -3.66 -3.75 22.34
C ILE A 247 -3.21 -4.99 23.14
N VAL A 248 -2.08 -4.91 23.86
CA VAL A 248 -1.54 -6.05 24.60
C VAL A 248 -2.52 -6.60 25.65
N PRO A 249 -3.16 -5.77 26.50
CA PRO A 249 -4.10 -6.27 27.51
C PRO A 249 -5.35 -6.93 26.94
N ASN A 250 -5.81 -6.52 25.75
CA ASN A 250 -7.03 -7.05 25.14
C ASN A 250 -6.78 -8.22 24.18
N LEU A 251 -5.51 -8.51 23.83
CA LEU A 251 -5.14 -9.66 22.98
C LEU A 251 -4.39 -10.76 23.73
N THR A 252 -3.96 -10.52 24.95
CA THR A 252 -3.38 -11.57 25.80
C THR A 252 -4.52 -12.33 26.51
N PRO A 253 -4.51 -13.67 26.50
CA PRO A 253 -5.44 -14.44 27.33
C PRO A 253 -5.25 -14.03 28.78
N LEU A 254 -6.35 -13.82 29.52
CA LEU A 254 -6.30 -13.63 30.97
C LEU A 254 -5.63 -14.88 31.56
N ALA A 255 -4.49 -14.69 32.23
CA ALA A 255 -3.81 -15.72 33.00
C ALA A 255 -4.63 -16.10 34.25
#